data_AF-A0A1G1JLE8-F1
#
_entry.id   AF-A0A1G1JLE8-F1
#
_cell.length_a   1.000
_cell.length_b   1.000
_cell.length_c   1.000
_cell.angle_alpha   90.00
_cell.angle_beta   90.00
_cell.angle_gamma   90.00
#
_symmetry.space_group_name_H-M   'P 1'
#
loop_
_entity.id
_entity.type
_entity.pdbx_description
1 polymer ?
#
loop_
_entity_poly.entity_id
_entity_poly.type
_entity_poly.pdbx_seq_one_letter_code
_entity_poly.pdbx_strand_id
1 'polypeptide(L)'
;MKKCPFCAEEIQEDAVKCKHCGEFLNNKTPKPPGPWYFRNSAIVVGFLCVGPLALPLVWFNPRYHTVKKMVITAASLVLTYFLTIYAIESVKKILDYYKQFSGTL
;
A
#
# COMPACT_ATOMS: atom_id res chain seq x y z
N MET A 1 35.31 -8.96 12.43
CA MET A 1 36.24 -7.81 12.55
C MET A 1 36.83 -7.57 11.17
N LYS A 2 36.92 -6.32 10.73
CA LYS A 2 37.49 -5.97 9.42
C LYS A 2 38.67 -5.03 9.59
N LYS A 3 39.53 -4.92 8.56
CA LYS A 3 40.61 -3.92 8.56
C LYS A 3 40.12 -2.60 7.98
N CYS A 4 40.55 -1.49 8.58
CA CYS A 4 40.33 -0.16 8.02
C CYS A 4 41.10 -0.03 6.68
N PRO A 5 40.47 0.39 5.57
CA PRO A 5 41.15 0.53 4.28
C PRO A 5 42.15 1.69 4.25
N PHE A 6 42.09 2.61 5.21
CA PHE A 6 42.97 3.79 5.25
C PHE A 6 44.17 3.61 6.18
N CYS A 7 43.96 3.02 7.36
CA CYS A 7 45.01 2.88 8.39
C CYS A 7 45.37 1.43 8.72
N ALA A 8 44.77 0.44 8.04
CA ALA A 8 45.00 -1.01 8.20
C ALA A 8 44.71 -1.63 9.58
N GLU A 9 44.34 -0.81 10.57
CA GLU A 9 44.01 -1.23 11.93
C GLU A 9 42.71 -2.05 11.99
N GLU A 10 42.60 -2.92 13.01
CA GLU A 10 41.41 -3.74 13.22
C GLU A 10 40.24 -2.94 13.81
N ILE A 11 39.10 -3.03 13.13
CA ILE A 11 37.87 -2.31 13.47
C ILE A 11 36.67 -3.26 13.46
N GLN A 12 35.59 -2.83 14.12
CA GLN A 12 34.33 -3.58 14.12
C GLN A 12 33.72 -3.66 12.71
N GLU A 13 33.02 -4.76 12.41
CA GLU A 13 32.30 -4.98 11.14
C GLU A 13 31.39 -3.79 10.79
N ASP A 14 30.67 -3.30 11.80
CA ASP A 14 29.68 -2.22 11.68
C ASP A 14 30.26 -0.82 11.89
N ALA A 15 31.59 -0.67 12.00
CA ALA A 15 32.22 0.62 12.18
C ALA A 15 31.94 1.55 10.99
N VAL A 16 31.26 2.67 11.27
CA VAL A 16 30.97 3.75 10.31
C VAL A 16 32.14 4.73 10.21
N LYS A 17 32.88 4.91 11.31
CA LYS A 17 34.06 5.78 11.41
C LYS A 17 35.17 5.02 12.13
N CYS A 18 36.39 5.11 11.63
CA CYS A 18 37.54 4.45 12.26
C CYS A 18 37.93 5.21 13.54
N LYS A 19 38.14 4.50 14.66
CA LYS A 19 38.58 5.09 15.93
C LYS A 19 40.06 5.49 15.95
N HIS A 20 40.85 5.00 14.99
CA HIS A 20 42.29 5.22 14.92
C HIS A 20 42.67 6.37 14.00
N CYS A 21 42.18 6.37 12.74
CA CYS A 21 42.46 7.45 11.79
C CYS A 21 41.34 8.51 11.69
N GLY A 22 40.14 8.22 12.20
CA GLY A 22 39.02 9.16 12.13
C GLY A 22 38.32 9.26 10.77
N GLU A 23 38.71 8.49 9.76
CA GLU A 23 38.00 8.49 8.46
C GLU A 23 36.68 7.73 8.50
N PHE A 24 35.75 8.17 7.66
CA PHE A 24 34.46 7.51 7.47
C PHE A 24 34.63 6.34 6.49
N LEU A 25 34.18 5.17 6.93
CA LEU A 25 34.29 3.90 6.20
C LEU A 25 33.07 3.63 5.32
N ASN A 26 32.08 4.51 5.38
CA ASN A 26 30.74 4.23 4.91
C ASN A 26 30.45 4.99 3.61
N ASN A 27 30.70 4.31 2.49
CA ASN A 27 30.21 4.71 1.17
C ASN A 27 28.81 4.14 0.89
N LYS A 28 27.99 3.92 1.93
CA LYS A 28 26.58 3.60 1.72
C LYS A 28 25.90 4.88 1.23
N THR A 29 25.97 5.10 -0.08
CA THR A 29 25.08 6.05 -0.75
C THR A 29 23.67 5.72 -0.29
N PRO A 30 22.89 6.70 0.19
CA PRO A 30 21.51 6.45 0.55
C PRO A 30 20.82 5.85 -0.67
N LYS A 31 20.37 4.60 -0.55
CA LYS A 31 19.66 3.92 -1.63
C LYS A 31 18.47 4.83 -1.99
N PRO A 32 18.32 5.24 -3.26
CA PRO A 32 17.26 6.17 -3.63
C PRO A 32 15.93 5.60 -3.14
N PRO A 33 15.05 6.43 -2.53
CA PRO A 33 13.77 5.95 -2.05
C PRO A 33 13.04 5.28 -3.21
N GLY A 34 12.63 4.03 -3.03
CA GLY A 34 11.89 3.30 -4.07
C GLY A 34 10.62 4.05 -4.49
N PRO A 35 10.01 3.69 -5.64
CA PRO A 35 8.89 4.44 -6.21
C PRO A 35 7.77 4.67 -5.18
N TRP A 36 7.34 5.94 -5.04
CA TRP A 36 6.41 6.36 -3.99
C TRP A 36 5.05 5.63 -4.08
N TYR A 37 4.59 5.30 -5.29
CA TYR A 37 3.30 4.64 -5.53
C TYR A 37 3.22 3.19 -5.00
N PHE A 38 4.37 2.54 -4.74
CA PHE A 38 4.40 1.20 -4.13
C PHE A 38 4.35 1.21 -2.60
N ARG A 39 4.15 2.39 -1.98
CA ARG A 39 3.90 2.48 -0.54
C ARG A 39 2.48 2.02 -0.23
N ASN A 40 2.33 1.26 0.85
CA ASN A 40 1.02 0.81 1.34
C ASN A 40 0.03 2.00 1.49
N SER A 41 0.52 3.16 1.96
CA SER A 41 -0.29 4.37 2.11
C SER A 41 -0.87 4.88 0.78
N ALA A 42 -0.10 4.87 -0.30
CA ALA A 42 -0.57 5.32 -1.61
C ALA A 42 -1.68 4.42 -2.16
N ILE A 43 -1.57 3.10 -1.91
CA ILE A 43 -2.57 2.11 -2.31
C ILE A 43 -3.87 2.29 -1.50
N VAL A 44 -3.77 2.48 -0.18
CA VAL A 44 -4.94 2.72 0.68
C VAL A 44 -5.69 4.00 0.26
N VAL A 45 -4.95 5.08 -0.02
CA VAL A 45 -5.53 6.32 -0.54
C VAL A 45 -6.20 6.08 -1.90
N GLY A 46 -5.58 5.30 -2.79
CA GLY A 46 -6.18 4.90 -4.06
C GLY A 46 -7.51 4.18 -3.91
N PHE A 47 -7.62 3.24 -2.96
CA PHE A 47 -8.89 2.56 -2.66
C PHE A 47 -9.96 3.49 -2.09
N LEU A 48 -9.58 4.45 -1.24
CA LEU A 48 -10.54 5.39 -0.67
C LEU A 48 -11.12 6.34 -1.72
N CYS A 49 -10.32 6.77 -2.69
CA CYS A 49 -10.76 7.72 -3.73
C CYS A 49 -11.43 7.03 -4.93
N VAL A 50 -10.83 5.95 -5.42
CA VAL A 50 -11.22 5.30 -6.69
C VAL A 50 -12.00 4.01 -6.44
N GLY A 51 -12.05 3.54 -5.19
CA GLY A 51 -12.79 2.34 -4.82
C GLY A 51 -12.11 1.06 -5.33
N PRO A 52 -12.90 0.03 -5.69
CA PRO A 52 -12.38 -1.25 -6.18
C PRO A 52 -11.60 -1.12 -7.51
N LEU A 53 -11.72 -0.01 -8.23
CA LEU A 53 -10.92 0.22 -9.44
C LEU A 53 -9.41 0.38 -9.18
N ALA A 54 -8.99 0.52 -7.92
CA ALA A 54 -7.58 0.47 -7.53
C ALA A 54 -6.98 -0.96 -7.55
N LEU A 55 -7.80 -2.00 -7.69
CA LEU A 55 -7.37 -3.41 -7.67
C LEU A 55 -6.30 -3.80 -8.70
N PRO A 56 -6.36 -3.35 -9.98
CA PRO A 56 -5.31 -3.65 -10.95
C PRO A 56 -3.93 -3.16 -10.47
N LEU A 57 -3.88 -2.02 -9.77
CA LEU A 57 -2.65 -1.44 -9.23
C LEU A 57 -2.00 -2.34 -8.15
N VAL A 58 -2.82 -3.05 -7.37
CA VAL A 58 -2.33 -3.99 -6.33
C VAL A 58 -1.66 -5.21 -6.95
N TRP A 59 -2.18 -5.69 -8.09
CA TRP A 59 -1.65 -6.87 -8.77
C TRP A 59 -0.29 -6.62 -9.43
N PHE A 60 -0.06 -5.41 -9.95
CA PHE A 60 1.24 -4.97 -10.48
C PHE A 60 2.29 -4.67 -9.41
N ASN A 61 1.94 -4.70 -8.12
CA ASN A 61 2.92 -4.45 -7.04
C ASN A 61 3.87 -5.66 -6.85
N PRO A 62 5.18 -5.51 -7.08
CA PRO A 62 6.18 -6.56 -6.88
C PRO A 62 6.39 -6.91 -5.39
N ARG A 63 5.97 -6.03 -4.47
CA ARG A 63 6.17 -6.23 -3.02
C ARG A 63 5.10 -7.07 -2.34
N TYR A 64 3.97 -7.33 -2.99
CA TYR A 64 2.91 -8.16 -2.40
C TYR A 64 3.06 -9.60 -2.83
N HIS A 65 3.28 -10.48 -1.85
CA HIS A 65 3.12 -11.92 -2.04
C HIS A 65 1.67 -12.26 -2.40
N THR A 66 1.49 -13.36 -3.15
CA THR A 66 0.22 -13.78 -3.76
C THR A 66 -0.95 -13.79 -2.77
N VAL A 67 -0.70 -14.17 -1.51
CA VAL A 67 -1.72 -14.17 -0.43
C VAL A 67 -2.31 -12.78 -0.19
N LYS A 68 -1.49 -11.74 -0.08
CA LYS A 68 -1.97 -10.38 0.18
C LYS A 68 -2.81 -9.85 -0.97
N LYS A 69 -2.43 -10.18 -2.21
CA LYS A 69 -3.18 -9.82 -3.42
C LYS A 69 -4.58 -10.45 -3.36
N MET A 70 -4.65 -11.75 -3.12
CA MET A 70 -5.90 -12.52 -3.03
C MET A 70 -6.83 -12.00 -1.93
N VAL A 71 -6.29 -11.74 -0.73
CA VAL A 71 -7.08 -11.24 0.41
C VAL A 71 -7.67 -9.86 0.10
N ILE A 72 -6.88 -8.92 -0.43
CA ILE A 72 -7.36 -7.57 -0.76
C ILE A 72 -8.43 -7.64 -1.86
N THR A 73 -8.22 -8.44 -2.90
CA THR A 73 -9.20 -8.61 -3.97
C THR A 73 -10.50 -9.22 -3.46
N ALA A 74 -10.43 -10.27 -2.65
CA ALA A 74 -11.62 -10.92 -2.09
C ALA A 74 -12.41 -9.96 -1.20
N ALA A 75 -11.74 -9.24 -0.29
CA ALA A 75 -12.38 -8.27 0.58
C ALA A 75 -13.07 -7.14 -0.21
N SER A 76 -12.42 -6.62 -1.25
CA SER A 76 -13.01 -5.56 -2.10
C SER A 76 -14.25 -6.02 -2.86
N LEU A 77 -14.25 -7.24 -3.39
CA LEU A 77 -15.40 -7.81 -4.11
C LEU A 77 -16.57 -8.07 -3.17
N VAL A 78 -16.29 -8.63 -1.99
CA VAL A 78 -17.30 -8.87 -0.95
C VAL A 78 -17.95 -7.55 -0.52
N LEU A 79 -17.14 -6.53 -0.22
CA LEU A 79 -17.66 -5.21 0.15
C LEU A 79 -18.52 -4.60 -0.95
N THR A 80 -18.05 -4.67 -2.21
CA THR A 80 -18.78 -4.14 -3.36
C THR A 80 -20.12 -4.85 -3.54
N TYR A 81 -20.15 -6.18 -3.40
CA TYR A 81 -21.37 -6.98 -3.48
C TYR A 81 -22.41 -6.57 -2.42
N PHE A 82 -21.99 -6.46 -1.16
CA PHE A 82 -22.88 -6.02 -0.08
C PHE A 82 -23.43 -4.62 -0.32
N LEU A 83 -22.58 -3.65 -0.69
CA LEU A 83 -23.01 -2.29 -0.99
C LEU A 83 -24.05 -2.25 -2.13
N THR A 84 -23.89 -3.12 -3.13
CA THR A 84 -24.81 -3.20 -4.26
C THR A 84 -26.18 -3.74 -3.84
N ILE A 85 -26.23 -4.77 -2.98
CA ILE A 85 -27.50 -5.29 -2.43
C ILE A 85 -28.22 -4.21 -1.63
N TYR A 86 -27.52 -3.55 -0.72
CA TYR A 86 -28.11 -2.47 0.09
C TYR A 86 -28.59 -1.30 -0.77
N ALA A 87 -27.85 -0.95 -1.83
CA ALA A 87 -28.27 0.07 -2.78
C ALA A 87 -29.53 -0.32 -3.55
N ILE A 88 -29.66 -1.56 -4.00
CA ILE A 88 -30.88 -2.04 -4.67
C ILE A 88 -32.07 -2.01 -3.71
N GLU A 89 -31.88 -2.43 -2.46
CA GLU A 89 -32.93 -2.42 -1.46
C GLU A 89 -33.39 -0.99 -1.11
N SER A 90 -32.46 -0.04 -1.00
CA SER A 90 -32.80 1.36 -0.75
C SER A 90 -33.54 1.99 -1.93
N VAL A 91 -33.10 1.74 -3.16
CA VAL A 91 -33.76 2.24 -4.38
C VAL A 91 -35.17 1.67 -4.52
N LYS A 92 -35.38 0.39 -4.21
CA LYS A 92 -36.73 -0.22 -4.20
C LYS A 92 -37.66 0.48 -3.21
N LYS A 93 -37.22 0.69 -1.97
CA LYS A 93 -37.99 1.40 -0.93
C LYS A 93 -38.36 2.82 -1.37
N ILE A 94 -37.42 3.53 -1.99
CA ILE A 94 -37.65 4.87 -2.53
C ILE A 94 -38.66 4.84 -3.67
N LEU A 95 -38.54 3.90 -4.61
CA LEU A 95 -39.49 3.76 -5.73
C LEU A 95 -40.91 3.44 -5.26
N ASP A 96 -41.05 2.59 -4.25
CA ASP A 96 -42.35 2.25 -3.69
C ASP A 96 -42.98 3.45 -2.96
N TYR A 97 -42.18 4.27 -2.28
CA TYR A 97 -42.62 5.55 -1.71
C TYR A 97 -43.16 6.51 -2.79
N TYR A 98 -42.43 6.66 -3.91
CA TYR A 98 -42.89 7.49 -5.02
C TYR A 98 -44.17 6.97 -5.68
N LYS A 99 -44.30 5.65 -5.88
CA LYS A 99 -45.52 5.04 -6.45
C LYS A 99 -46.75 5.30 -5.61
N GLN A 100 -46.62 5.23 -4.29
CA GLN A 100 -47.73 5.51 -3.37
C GLN A 100 -48.19 6.97 -3.46
N PHE A 101 -47.26 7.92 -3.66
CA PHE A 101 -47.59 9.33 -3.85
C PHE A 101 -48.22 9.60 -5.23
N SER A 102 -47.66 9.02 -6.30
CA SER A 102 -48.16 9.23 -7.67
C SER A 102 -49.53 8.59 -7.95
N GLY A 103 -49.92 7.56 -7.20
CA GLY A 103 -51.24 6.92 -7.34
C GLY A 103 -52.40 7.68 -6.71
N THR A 104 -52.14 8.87 -6.13
CA THR A 104 -53.15 9.72 -5.47
C THR A 104 -53.46 11.03 -6.22
N LEU A 105 -52.89 11.21 -7.42
CA LEU A 105 -53.24 12.25 -8.41
C LEU A 105 -54.00 11.60 -9.57
#